data_AF-A0ABD5I8U0-F1
#
_entry.id   AF-A0ABD5I8U0-F1
#
_cell.length_a   1.000
_cell.length_b   1.000
_cell.length_c   1.000
_cell.angle_alpha   90.00
_cell.angle_beta   90.00
_cell.angle_gamma   90.00
#
_symmetry.space_group_name_H-M   'P 1'
#
loop_
_entity.id
_entity.type
_entity.pdbx_description
1 polymer ?
#
loop_
_entity_poly.entity_id
_entity_poly.type
_entity_poly.pdbx_seq_one_letter_code
_entity_poly.pdbx_strand_id
1 'polypeptide(L)'
;MNEIINESKERFEKYCKDNTDFETKIESLINYYFLLIADRANILQDREFGNEIEEKKFKNDLKKFETLFPAASKNAFLKGYQLGLEFLRHPETVIPDELFTNPNFVQDIPFAIVNAAEFNIYELIRTDETQEFSVFAVRTYEGIKPLMEQIFSEIALYGAEMAIDHERKEKGLQIEEGKRTTLTNVPLDRLFTITPSITANVVHAEKQCEIWNLNWNTKLTLDNPFVELAQVTIVYKERTNIQKNLQEGFLYEQILFGNMPLEEIQDQFEVRVKYSLLDNSPRNLEDFEIQALLTELLKKLQAETQVPFENMVLL
;
A
#
# COMPACT_ATOMS: atom_id res chain seq x y z
N MET A 1 -17.96 -13.10 -21.76
CA MET A 1 -16.51 -13.41 -21.74
C MET A 1 -15.75 -12.72 -22.86
N ASN A 2 -16.02 -12.98 -24.16
CA ASN A 2 -15.31 -12.30 -25.26
C ASN A 2 -15.51 -10.77 -25.28
N GLU A 3 -16.70 -10.28 -24.94
CA GLU A 3 -16.98 -8.83 -24.86
C GLU A 3 -16.21 -8.14 -23.74
N ILE A 4 -16.16 -8.73 -22.54
CA ILE A 4 -15.38 -8.21 -21.39
C ILE A 4 -13.88 -8.17 -21.70
N ILE A 5 -13.35 -9.19 -22.38
CA ILE A 5 -11.93 -9.20 -22.79
C ILE A 5 -11.64 -8.07 -23.78
N ASN A 6 -12.55 -7.81 -24.71
CA ASN A 6 -12.41 -6.71 -25.66
C ASN A 6 -12.53 -5.35 -24.98
N GLU A 7 -13.55 -5.15 -24.12
CA GLU A 7 -13.74 -3.94 -23.32
C GLU A 7 -12.52 -3.67 -22.41
N SER A 8 -11.99 -4.72 -21.79
CA SER A 8 -10.76 -4.64 -20.99
C SER A 8 -9.58 -4.13 -21.80
N LYS A 9 -9.37 -4.66 -23.02
CA LYS A 9 -8.30 -4.21 -23.92
C LYS A 9 -8.48 -2.77 -24.35
N GLU A 10 -9.70 -2.40 -24.78
CA GLU A 10 -10.02 -1.04 -25.22
C GLU A 10 -9.80 -0.02 -24.10
N ARG A 11 -10.28 -0.31 -22.89
CA ARG A 11 -10.08 0.56 -21.72
C ARG A 11 -8.61 0.63 -21.31
N PHE A 12 -7.89 -0.49 -21.38
CA PHE A 12 -6.46 -0.48 -21.09
C PHE A 12 -5.70 0.37 -22.11
N GLU A 13 -5.99 0.26 -23.39
CA GLU A 13 -5.41 1.14 -24.41
C GLU A 13 -5.77 2.62 -24.19
N LYS A 14 -7.00 2.91 -23.76
CA LYS A 14 -7.48 4.28 -23.56
C LYS A 14 -6.91 4.96 -22.31
N TYR A 15 -6.81 4.24 -21.19
CA TYR A 15 -6.48 4.83 -19.89
C TYR A 15 -5.07 4.52 -19.41
N CYS A 16 -4.48 3.44 -19.91
CA CYS A 16 -3.25 2.88 -19.34
C CYS A 16 -2.06 3.02 -20.27
N LYS A 17 -2.26 2.78 -21.58
CA LYS A 17 -1.19 2.83 -22.56
C LYS A 17 -0.69 4.27 -22.73
N ASP A 18 0.62 4.45 -22.68
CA ASP A 18 1.30 5.75 -22.80
C ASP A 18 0.89 6.76 -21.70
N ASN A 19 0.25 6.29 -20.62
CA ASN A 19 -0.10 7.09 -19.45
C ASN A 19 0.93 6.89 -18.34
N THR A 20 1.91 7.79 -18.28
CA THR A 20 3.04 7.69 -17.34
C THR A 20 2.62 7.64 -15.88
N ASP A 21 1.57 8.37 -15.48
CA ASP A 21 1.06 8.36 -14.11
C ASP A 21 0.51 6.97 -13.73
N PHE A 22 -0.19 6.35 -14.68
CA PHE A 22 -0.74 5.01 -14.50
C PHE A 22 0.36 3.95 -14.44
N GLU A 23 1.31 3.98 -15.38
CA GLU A 23 2.44 3.06 -15.43
C GLU A 23 3.25 3.15 -14.12
N THR A 24 3.55 4.37 -13.67
CA THR A 24 4.26 4.60 -12.40
C THR A 24 3.50 4.01 -11.21
N LYS A 25 2.17 4.16 -11.18
CA LYS A 25 1.34 3.62 -10.09
C LYS A 25 1.37 2.09 -10.05
N ILE A 26 1.25 1.42 -11.20
CA ILE A 26 1.33 -0.04 -11.28
C ILE A 26 2.73 -0.53 -10.95
N GLU A 27 3.76 0.11 -11.48
CA GLU A 27 5.14 -0.28 -11.23
C GLU A 27 5.48 -0.14 -9.75
N SER A 28 5.02 0.92 -9.09
CA SER A 28 5.18 1.10 -7.64
C SER A 28 4.49 -0.02 -6.84
N LEU A 29 3.28 -0.40 -7.25
CA LEU A 29 2.53 -1.50 -6.65
C LEU A 29 3.27 -2.83 -6.78
N ILE A 30 3.70 -3.17 -8.00
CA ILE A 30 4.42 -4.41 -8.29
C ILE A 30 5.76 -4.42 -7.57
N ASN A 31 6.49 -3.31 -7.57
CA ASN A 31 7.78 -3.20 -6.91
C ASN A 31 7.68 -3.38 -5.39
N TYR A 32 6.65 -2.79 -4.77
CA TYR A 32 6.39 -2.98 -3.34
C TYR A 32 6.19 -4.48 -3.00
N TYR A 33 5.35 -5.17 -3.76
CA TYR A 33 5.09 -6.59 -3.53
C TYR A 33 6.25 -7.51 -3.93
N PHE A 34 7.04 -7.11 -4.94
CA PHE A 34 8.28 -7.77 -5.31
C PHE A 34 9.24 -7.78 -4.13
N LEU A 35 9.50 -6.61 -3.54
CA LEU A 35 10.42 -6.46 -2.42
C LEU A 35 9.92 -7.23 -1.20
N LEU A 36 8.63 -7.25 -0.94
CA LEU A 36 8.05 -8.03 0.14
C LEU A 36 8.25 -9.55 -0.02
N ILE A 37 7.97 -10.10 -1.21
CA ILE A 37 8.21 -11.54 -1.46
C ILE A 37 9.71 -11.83 -1.46
N ALA A 38 10.53 -10.93 -1.98
CA ALA A 38 11.97 -11.06 -2.00
C ALA A 38 12.58 -11.08 -0.58
N ASP A 39 12.04 -10.26 0.33
CA ASP A 39 12.41 -10.27 1.75
C ASP A 39 12.09 -11.62 2.37
N ARG A 40 10.85 -12.11 2.18
CA ARG A 40 10.44 -13.44 2.67
C ARG A 40 11.25 -14.59 2.05
N ALA A 41 11.62 -14.46 0.78
CA ALA A 41 12.45 -15.43 0.07
C ALA A 41 13.94 -15.35 0.49
N ASN A 42 14.30 -14.37 1.31
CA ASN A 42 15.65 -14.06 1.75
C ASN A 42 16.63 -13.89 0.57
N ILE A 43 16.20 -13.13 -0.45
CA ILE A 43 17.01 -12.82 -1.64
C ILE A 43 17.45 -11.35 -1.71
N LEU A 44 17.06 -10.52 -0.74
CA LEU A 44 17.48 -9.12 -0.63
C LEU A 44 18.79 -8.93 0.17
N GLN A 45 19.19 -9.93 0.95
CA GLN A 45 20.34 -9.82 1.85
C GLN A 45 21.66 -10.15 1.13
N ASP A 46 22.72 -9.42 1.49
CA ASP A 46 24.08 -9.78 1.09
C ASP A 46 24.44 -11.15 1.67
N ARG A 47 24.86 -12.06 0.78
CA ARG A 47 25.10 -13.46 1.14
C ARG A 47 26.52 -13.87 0.79
N GLU A 48 27.23 -14.41 1.78
CA GLU A 48 28.48 -15.12 1.55
C GLU A 48 28.16 -16.56 1.10
N PHE A 49 28.73 -16.98 -0.03
CA PHE A 49 28.53 -18.31 -0.57
C PHE A 49 29.67 -19.24 -0.17
N GLY A 50 29.32 -20.46 0.24
CA GLY A 50 30.32 -21.46 0.62
C GLY A 50 31.08 -22.04 -0.58
N ASN A 51 30.52 -21.92 -1.80
CA ASN A 51 31.14 -22.36 -3.05
C ASN A 51 30.50 -21.70 -4.29
N GLU A 52 31.17 -21.81 -5.43
CA GLU A 52 30.73 -21.25 -6.73
C GLU A 52 29.42 -21.87 -7.26
N ILE A 53 29.11 -23.12 -6.89
CA ILE A 53 27.90 -23.81 -7.37
C ILE A 53 26.66 -23.20 -6.72
N GLU A 54 26.71 -22.96 -5.41
CA GLU A 54 25.67 -22.28 -4.64
C GLU A 54 25.45 -20.86 -5.14
N GLU A 55 26.54 -20.10 -5.36
CA GLU A 55 26.48 -18.74 -5.90
C GLU A 55 25.81 -18.72 -7.28
N LYS A 56 26.22 -19.62 -8.17
CA LYS A 56 25.64 -19.71 -9.52
C LYS A 56 24.17 -20.10 -9.49
N LYS A 57 23.78 -21.01 -8.59
CA LYS A 57 22.37 -21.39 -8.41
C LYS A 57 21.56 -20.20 -7.93
N PHE A 58 22.01 -19.51 -6.87
CA PHE A 58 21.35 -18.34 -6.33
C PHE A 58 21.16 -17.24 -7.38
N LYS A 59 22.21 -16.88 -8.14
CA LYS A 59 22.11 -15.87 -9.20
C LYS A 59 21.12 -16.24 -10.30
N ASN A 60 21.04 -17.53 -10.67
CA ASN A 60 20.05 -18.00 -11.63
C ASN A 60 18.63 -17.92 -11.09
N ASP A 61 18.42 -18.29 -9.83
CA ASP A 61 17.11 -18.24 -9.17
C ASP A 61 16.67 -16.77 -8.99
N LEU A 62 17.56 -15.87 -8.58
CA LEU A 62 17.32 -14.43 -8.51
C LEU A 62 16.90 -13.87 -9.88
N LYS A 63 17.66 -14.17 -10.94
CA LYS A 63 17.32 -13.71 -12.29
C LYS A 63 15.96 -14.22 -12.76
N LYS A 64 15.62 -15.48 -12.45
CA LYS A 64 14.28 -16.03 -12.71
C LYS A 64 13.21 -15.30 -11.92
N PHE A 65 13.46 -15.02 -10.65
CA PHE A 65 12.54 -14.27 -9.79
C PHE A 65 12.27 -12.87 -10.36
N GLU A 66 13.32 -12.11 -10.69
CA GLU A 66 13.26 -10.77 -11.32
C GLU A 66 12.54 -10.76 -12.67
N THR A 67 12.57 -11.89 -13.40
CA THR A 67 11.89 -12.00 -14.70
C THR A 67 10.43 -12.41 -14.55
N LEU A 68 10.16 -13.43 -13.74
CA LEU A 68 8.86 -14.08 -13.66
C LEU A 68 7.87 -13.31 -12.77
N PHE A 69 8.33 -12.74 -11.64
CA PHE A 69 7.43 -12.05 -10.71
C PHE A 69 6.71 -10.85 -11.34
N PRO A 70 7.39 -9.91 -12.04
CA PRO A 70 6.71 -8.78 -12.64
C PRO A 70 5.72 -9.21 -13.73
N ALA A 71 6.05 -10.24 -14.52
CA ALA A 71 5.17 -10.79 -15.56
C ALA A 71 3.90 -11.41 -14.96
N ALA A 72 4.05 -12.23 -13.90
CA ALA A 72 2.94 -12.79 -13.15
C ALA A 72 2.07 -11.70 -12.52
N SER A 73 2.68 -10.68 -11.90
CA SER A 73 1.98 -9.57 -11.26
C SER A 73 1.18 -8.72 -12.24
N LYS A 74 1.74 -8.41 -13.42
CA LYS A 74 1.01 -7.70 -14.48
C LYS A 74 -0.20 -8.50 -14.96
N ASN A 75 -0.06 -9.82 -15.12
CA ASN A 75 -1.18 -10.68 -15.50
C ASN A 75 -2.25 -10.80 -14.40
N ALA A 76 -1.84 -10.93 -13.14
CA ALA A 76 -2.75 -10.90 -12.00
C ALA A 76 -3.56 -9.59 -11.96
N PHE A 77 -2.88 -8.44 -12.17
CA PHE A 77 -3.54 -7.14 -12.25
C PHE A 77 -4.57 -7.09 -13.40
N LEU A 78 -4.18 -7.51 -14.61
CA LEU A 78 -5.06 -7.51 -15.78
C LEU A 78 -6.27 -8.43 -15.60
N LYS A 79 -6.07 -9.60 -14.97
CA LYS A 79 -7.16 -10.51 -14.63
C LYS A 79 -8.09 -9.91 -13.59
N GLY A 80 -7.53 -9.26 -12.58
CA GLY A 80 -8.28 -8.47 -11.61
C GLY A 80 -9.13 -7.36 -12.26
N TYR A 81 -8.55 -6.63 -13.21
CA TYR A 81 -9.27 -5.62 -13.98
C TYR A 81 -10.45 -6.21 -14.75
N GLN A 82 -10.25 -7.38 -15.38
CA GLN A 82 -11.34 -8.12 -16.04
C GLN A 82 -12.43 -8.51 -15.04
N LEU A 83 -12.06 -9.04 -13.86
CA LEU A 83 -13.02 -9.37 -12.80
C LEU A 83 -13.83 -8.14 -12.36
N GLY A 84 -13.20 -6.97 -12.24
CA GLY A 84 -13.90 -5.72 -11.94
C GLY A 84 -14.92 -5.33 -13.01
N LEU A 85 -14.61 -5.53 -14.29
CA LEU A 85 -15.58 -5.31 -15.38
C LEU A 85 -16.71 -6.34 -15.34
N GLU A 86 -16.41 -7.62 -15.11
CA GLU A 86 -17.44 -8.65 -14.96
C GLU A 86 -18.39 -8.30 -13.82
N PHE A 87 -17.84 -7.86 -12.68
CA PHE A 87 -18.61 -7.37 -11.55
C PHE A 87 -19.46 -6.14 -11.91
N LEU A 88 -18.97 -5.20 -12.70
CA LEU A 88 -19.75 -4.02 -13.13
C LEU A 88 -20.88 -4.33 -14.10
N ARG A 89 -20.73 -5.39 -14.89
CA ARG A 89 -21.67 -5.76 -15.97
C ARG A 89 -22.63 -6.87 -15.56
N HIS A 90 -22.43 -7.49 -14.39
CA HIS A 90 -23.29 -8.57 -13.93
C HIS A 90 -24.68 -8.04 -13.52
N PRO A 91 -25.79 -8.68 -13.93
CA PRO A 91 -27.14 -8.18 -13.66
C PRO A 91 -27.50 -8.04 -12.18
N GLU A 92 -26.84 -8.80 -11.30
CA GLU A 92 -27.11 -8.82 -9.86
C GLU A 92 -26.29 -7.80 -9.06
N THR A 93 -25.32 -7.15 -9.69
CA THR A 93 -24.35 -6.26 -9.03
C THR A 93 -24.46 -4.83 -9.54
N VAL A 94 -25.66 -4.41 -9.95
CA VAL A 94 -25.92 -3.04 -10.45
C VAL A 94 -25.57 -2.04 -9.35
N ILE A 95 -24.57 -1.20 -9.62
CA ILE A 95 -24.10 -0.15 -8.72
C ILE A 95 -24.82 1.16 -9.07
N PRO A 96 -25.61 1.74 -8.14
CA PRO A 96 -26.20 3.07 -8.32
C PRO A 96 -25.15 4.17 -8.50
N ASP A 97 -25.45 5.20 -9.27
CA ASP A 97 -24.51 6.29 -9.56
C ASP A 97 -24.09 7.04 -8.29
N GLU A 98 -24.95 7.10 -7.27
CA GLU A 98 -24.65 7.72 -5.98
C GLU A 98 -23.52 7.00 -5.21
N LEU A 99 -23.32 5.70 -5.44
CA LEU A 99 -22.22 4.97 -4.81
C LEU A 99 -20.87 5.31 -5.46
N PHE A 100 -20.85 5.67 -6.74
CA PHE A 100 -19.62 6.07 -7.43
C PHE A 100 -19.09 7.44 -6.99
N THR A 101 -19.93 8.29 -6.41
CA THR A 101 -19.51 9.58 -5.82
C THR A 101 -19.07 9.43 -4.37
N ASN A 102 -19.49 8.35 -3.70
CA ASN A 102 -19.10 8.05 -2.32
C ASN A 102 -17.61 7.63 -2.28
N PRO A 103 -16.77 8.36 -1.54
CA PRO A 103 -15.35 8.07 -1.44
C PRO A 103 -14.97 6.77 -0.74
N ASN A 104 -15.86 6.24 0.10
CA ASN A 104 -15.64 5.00 0.84
C ASN A 104 -16.05 3.78 0.03
N PHE A 105 -16.86 3.95 -1.02
CA PHE A 105 -17.41 2.84 -1.78
C PHE A 105 -16.34 1.97 -2.45
N VAL A 106 -15.26 2.58 -2.97
CA VAL A 106 -14.16 1.84 -3.62
C VAL A 106 -13.51 0.84 -2.66
N GLN A 107 -13.56 1.09 -1.35
CA GLN A 107 -12.98 0.20 -0.34
C GLN A 107 -13.85 -1.02 -0.06
N ASP A 108 -15.15 -0.95 -0.36
CA ASP A 108 -16.08 -2.08 -0.23
C ASP A 108 -16.01 -3.03 -1.44
N ILE A 109 -15.44 -2.58 -2.55
CA ILE A 109 -15.39 -3.34 -3.80
C ILE A 109 -14.64 -4.66 -3.65
N PRO A 110 -13.41 -4.71 -3.10
CA PRO A 110 -12.72 -5.98 -2.98
C PRO A 110 -13.52 -6.99 -2.17
N PHE A 111 -14.16 -6.55 -1.09
CA PHE A 111 -15.05 -7.37 -0.29
C PHE A 111 -16.25 -7.87 -1.10
N ALA A 112 -16.90 -7.01 -1.87
CA ALA A 112 -18.04 -7.40 -2.71
C ALA A 112 -17.64 -8.43 -3.78
N ILE A 113 -16.47 -8.26 -4.40
CA ILE A 113 -15.94 -9.20 -5.40
C ILE A 113 -15.62 -10.55 -4.76
N VAL A 114 -14.93 -10.56 -3.60
CA VAL A 114 -14.58 -11.80 -2.90
C VAL A 114 -15.84 -12.57 -2.45
N ASN A 115 -16.88 -11.87 -1.99
CA ASN A 115 -18.14 -12.51 -1.60
C ASN A 115 -18.99 -12.99 -2.79
N ALA A 116 -18.93 -12.29 -3.92
CA ALA A 116 -19.63 -12.68 -5.14
C ALA A 116 -18.92 -13.84 -5.87
N ALA A 117 -17.63 -14.05 -5.61
CA ALA A 117 -16.84 -15.09 -6.25
C ALA A 117 -17.16 -16.49 -5.67
N GLU A 118 -17.50 -17.43 -6.55
CA GLU A 118 -17.67 -18.85 -6.17
C GLU A 118 -16.34 -19.52 -5.79
N PHE A 119 -15.22 -18.99 -6.29
CA PHE A 119 -13.88 -19.52 -6.09
C PHE A 119 -12.98 -18.48 -5.43
N ASN A 120 -11.90 -18.95 -4.80
CA ASN A 120 -10.85 -18.07 -4.28
C ASN A 120 -10.30 -17.19 -5.41
N ILE A 121 -10.09 -15.89 -5.14
CA ILE A 121 -9.54 -14.92 -6.10
C ILE A 121 -8.28 -15.45 -6.79
N TYR A 122 -7.38 -16.09 -6.04
CA TYR A 122 -6.16 -16.66 -6.58
C TYR A 122 -6.41 -17.69 -7.70
N GLU A 123 -7.46 -18.51 -7.58
CA GLU A 123 -7.82 -19.47 -8.63
C GLU A 123 -8.43 -18.78 -9.85
N LEU A 124 -9.18 -17.68 -9.65
CA LEU A 124 -9.78 -16.91 -10.74
C LEU A 124 -8.74 -16.15 -11.58
N ILE A 125 -7.61 -15.77 -10.99
CA ILE A 125 -6.55 -15.01 -11.65
C ILE A 125 -5.41 -15.88 -12.17
N ARG A 126 -5.57 -17.20 -12.11
CA ARG A 126 -4.56 -18.14 -12.54
C ARG A 126 -4.37 -18.08 -14.06
N THR A 127 -3.16 -17.75 -14.49
CA THR A 127 -2.69 -17.71 -15.88
C THR A 127 -1.44 -18.57 -16.01
N ASP A 128 -0.95 -18.74 -17.24
CA ASP A 128 0.30 -19.46 -17.46
C ASP A 128 1.48 -18.77 -16.74
N GLU A 129 1.51 -17.43 -16.71
CA GLU A 129 2.55 -16.64 -16.06
C GLU A 129 2.47 -16.72 -14.52
N THR A 130 1.27 -16.58 -13.94
CA THR A 130 1.12 -16.70 -12.48
C THR A 130 1.40 -18.14 -12.03
N GLN A 131 1.04 -19.13 -12.84
CA GLN A 131 1.36 -20.53 -12.58
C GLN A 131 2.87 -20.81 -12.70
N GLU A 132 3.54 -20.29 -13.72
CA GLU A 132 4.98 -20.48 -13.94
C GLU A 132 5.77 -19.93 -12.76
N PHE A 133 5.52 -18.68 -12.36
CA PHE A 133 6.15 -18.10 -11.18
C PHE A 133 5.84 -18.91 -9.93
N SER A 134 4.59 -19.31 -9.73
CA SER A 134 4.17 -20.05 -8.53
C SER A 134 4.86 -21.41 -8.40
N VAL A 135 4.99 -22.15 -9.50
CA VAL A 135 5.71 -23.44 -9.51
C VAL A 135 7.20 -23.23 -9.21
N PHE A 136 7.80 -22.19 -9.78
CA PHE A 136 9.18 -21.83 -9.49
C PHE A 136 9.36 -21.46 -8.01
N ALA A 137 8.58 -20.50 -7.50
CA ALA A 137 8.73 -19.96 -6.17
C ALA A 137 8.52 -21.04 -5.09
N VAL A 138 7.46 -21.85 -5.20
CA VAL A 138 7.14 -22.92 -4.23
C VAL A 138 8.21 -24.01 -4.19
N ARG A 139 8.89 -24.29 -5.31
CA ARG A 139 9.98 -25.28 -5.36
C ARG A 139 11.30 -24.74 -4.82
N THR A 140 11.49 -23.43 -4.87
CA THR A 140 12.77 -22.77 -4.56
C THR A 140 12.79 -22.23 -3.12
N TYR A 141 11.67 -21.66 -2.65
CA TYR A 141 11.59 -20.94 -1.38
C TYR A 141 10.57 -21.58 -0.45
N GLU A 142 10.99 -21.81 0.80
CA GLU A 142 10.14 -22.40 1.82
C GLU A 142 9.11 -21.38 2.34
N GLY A 143 7.89 -21.84 2.63
CA GLY A 143 6.85 -20.99 3.25
C GLY A 143 6.35 -19.83 2.39
N ILE A 144 6.75 -19.74 1.10
CA ILE A 144 6.41 -18.60 0.24
C ILE A 144 4.96 -18.62 -0.25
N LYS A 145 4.37 -19.82 -0.35
CA LYS A 145 3.08 -20.05 -1.00
C LYS A 145 1.96 -19.16 -0.43
N PRO A 146 1.69 -19.12 0.89
CA PRO A 146 0.57 -18.35 1.41
C PRO A 146 0.71 -16.85 1.13
N LEU A 147 1.92 -16.30 1.31
CA LEU A 147 2.20 -14.88 1.05
C LEU A 147 2.05 -14.55 -0.43
N MET A 148 2.53 -15.43 -1.31
CA MET A 148 2.43 -15.26 -2.76
C MET A 148 0.97 -15.27 -3.25
N GLU A 149 0.17 -16.23 -2.79
CA GLU A 149 -1.27 -16.32 -3.15
C GLU A 149 -2.04 -15.08 -2.67
N GLN A 150 -1.73 -14.61 -1.46
CA GLN A 150 -2.26 -13.36 -0.92
C GLN A 150 -1.89 -12.16 -1.82
N ILE A 151 -0.60 -12.01 -2.15
CA ILE A 151 -0.10 -10.86 -2.92
C ILE A 151 -0.70 -10.81 -4.32
N PHE A 152 -0.76 -11.94 -5.03
CA PHE A 152 -1.39 -11.95 -6.35
C PHE A 152 -2.88 -11.61 -6.29
N SER A 153 -3.57 -12.06 -5.24
CA SER A 153 -4.97 -11.71 -5.03
C SER A 153 -5.14 -10.22 -4.72
N GLU A 154 -4.28 -9.63 -3.89
CA GLU A 154 -4.29 -8.19 -3.62
C GLU A 154 -4.02 -7.36 -4.87
N ILE A 155 -3.02 -7.75 -5.68
CA ILE A 155 -2.70 -7.11 -6.97
C ILE A 155 -3.90 -7.19 -7.93
N ALA A 156 -4.60 -8.32 -7.97
CA ALA A 156 -5.81 -8.46 -8.77
C ALA A 156 -6.94 -7.53 -8.28
N LEU A 157 -7.16 -7.45 -6.97
CA LEU A 157 -8.19 -6.58 -6.41
C LEU A 157 -7.87 -5.09 -6.63
N TYR A 158 -6.59 -4.71 -6.66
CA TYR A 158 -6.17 -3.40 -7.19
C TYR A 158 -6.56 -3.18 -8.66
N GLY A 159 -6.42 -4.19 -9.51
CA GLY A 159 -6.89 -4.15 -10.89
C GLY A 159 -8.40 -3.95 -10.97
N ALA A 160 -9.17 -4.64 -10.13
CA ALA A 160 -10.62 -4.53 -10.10
C ALA A 160 -11.11 -3.14 -9.66
N GLU A 161 -10.53 -2.57 -8.60
CA GLU A 161 -10.81 -1.18 -8.18
C GLU A 161 -10.54 -0.18 -9.31
N MET A 162 -9.47 -0.40 -10.07
CA MET A 162 -9.12 0.47 -11.20
C MET A 162 -10.19 0.44 -12.30
N ALA A 163 -10.75 -0.73 -12.60
CA ALA A 163 -11.84 -0.85 -13.57
C ALA A 163 -13.07 -0.02 -13.15
N ILE A 164 -13.34 0.04 -11.84
CA ILE A 164 -14.45 0.80 -11.25
C ILE A 164 -14.15 2.30 -11.25
N ASP A 165 -12.91 2.71 -10.95
CA ASP A 165 -12.51 4.11 -11.10
C ASP A 165 -12.61 4.60 -12.55
N HIS A 166 -12.29 3.73 -13.52
CA HIS A 166 -12.48 4.03 -14.94
C HIS A 166 -13.96 4.13 -15.31
N GLU A 167 -14.82 3.25 -14.80
CA GLU A 167 -16.28 3.35 -14.98
C GLU A 167 -16.80 4.70 -14.46
N ARG A 168 -16.40 5.09 -13.25
CA ARG A 168 -16.75 6.38 -12.65
C ARG A 168 -16.35 7.55 -13.54
N LYS A 169 -15.10 7.53 -14.04
CA LYS A 169 -14.58 8.56 -14.95
C LYS A 169 -15.36 8.63 -16.26
N GLU A 170 -15.76 7.49 -16.82
CA GLU A 170 -16.58 7.43 -18.04
C GLU A 170 -17.98 7.98 -17.86
N LYS A 171 -18.57 7.77 -16.67
CA LYS A 171 -19.84 8.37 -16.29
C LYS A 171 -19.73 9.86 -15.96
N GLY A 172 -18.52 10.43 -15.93
CA GLY A 172 -18.29 11.83 -15.56
C GLY A 172 -18.56 12.14 -14.08
N LEU A 173 -18.58 11.12 -13.23
CA LEU A 173 -18.89 11.26 -11.80
C LEU A 173 -17.63 11.65 -11.03
N GLN A 174 -17.72 12.67 -10.19
CA GLN A 174 -16.63 13.11 -9.33
C GLN A 174 -16.84 12.61 -7.91
N ILE A 175 -15.74 12.23 -7.25
CA ILE A 175 -15.77 11.83 -5.85
C ILE A 175 -16.06 13.07 -5.00
N GLU A 176 -16.97 12.94 -4.05
CA GLU A 176 -17.29 14.03 -3.13
C GLU A 176 -16.06 14.42 -2.30
N GLU A 177 -15.72 15.71 -2.32
CA GLU A 177 -14.65 16.24 -1.50
C GLU A 177 -15.04 16.18 -0.02
N GLY A 178 -14.22 15.45 0.73
CA GLY A 178 -14.37 15.30 2.17
C GLY A 178 -13.69 16.41 2.94
N LYS A 179 -13.92 16.42 4.24
CA LYS A 179 -13.13 17.26 5.15
C LYS A 179 -11.70 16.73 5.19
N ARG A 180 -10.74 17.65 5.26
CA ARG A 180 -9.32 17.34 5.45
C ARG A 180 -8.81 17.87 6.78
N THR A 181 -7.79 17.23 7.31
CA THR A 181 -7.09 17.72 8.50
C THR A 181 -6.35 19.02 8.19
N THR A 182 -6.11 19.83 9.22
CA THR A 182 -5.40 21.12 9.04
C THR A 182 -3.89 20.94 9.02
N LEU A 183 -3.34 19.97 9.75
CA LEU A 183 -1.90 19.85 9.93
C LEU A 183 -1.25 19.06 8.79
N THR A 184 -1.83 17.93 8.40
CA THR A 184 -1.26 17.03 7.38
C THR A 184 -2.09 16.94 6.09
N ASN A 185 -3.18 17.72 5.99
CA ASN A 185 -4.05 17.78 4.81
C ASN A 185 -4.60 16.41 4.33
N VAL A 186 -4.70 15.42 5.23
CA VAL A 186 -5.25 14.09 4.90
C VAL A 186 -6.77 14.06 5.09
N PRO A 187 -7.50 13.12 4.45
CA PRO A 187 -8.94 12.99 4.63
C PRO A 187 -9.34 12.63 6.07
N LEU A 188 -10.39 13.26 6.60
CA LEU A 188 -10.96 12.99 7.92
C LEU A 188 -12.06 11.93 7.92
N ASP A 189 -12.68 11.68 6.76
CA ASP A 189 -13.95 10.95 6.61
C ASP A 189 -13.81 9.60 5.91
N ARG A 190 -12.59 9.17 5.60
CA ARG A 190 -12.27 7.99 4.79
C ARG A 190 -10.88 7.45 5.09
N LEU A 191 -10.64 6.17 4.77
CA LEU A 191 -9.29 5.62 4.79
C LEU A 191 -8.45 6.23 3.65
N PHE A 192 -7.14 6.37 3.89
CA PHE A 192 -6.17 6.75 2.88
C PHE A 192 -4.98 5.77 2.89
N THR A 193 -4.39 5.55 1.72
CA THR A 193 -3.29 4.59 1.55
C THR A 193 -1.98 5.17 2.11
N ILE A 194 -1.23 4.37 2.86
CA ILE A 194 0.17 4.62 3.23
C ILE A 194 1.09 3.75 2.36
N THR A 195 0.83 2.44 2.35
CA THR A 195 1.48 1.48 1.46
C THR A 195 0.42 0.63 0.78
N PRO A 196 0.74 -0.16 -0.27
CA PRO A 196 -0.24 -1.06 -0.86
C PRO A 196 -0.95 -1.99 0.13
N SER A 197 -0.24 -2.47 1.17
CA SER A 197 -0.80 -3.35 2.21
C SER A 197 -1.36 -2.60 3.44
N ILE A 198 -1.20 -1.28 3.54
CA ILE A 198 -1.53 -0.54 4.78
C ILE A 198 -2.26 0.76 4.47
N THR A 199 -3.42 0.93 5.10
CA THR A 199 -4.20 2.17 5.06
C THR A 199 -4.20 2.85 6.43
N ALA A 200 -4.66 4.10 6.47
CA ALA A 200 -4.79 4.86 7.68
C ALA A 200 -6.12 5.62 7.72
N ASN A 201 -6.65 5.83 8.92
CA ASN A 201 -7.73 6.79 9.18
C ASN A 201 -7.34 7.72 10.32
N VAL A 202 -7.87 8.94 10.30
CA VAL A 202 -7.67 9.91 11.36
C VAL A 202 -8.62 9.62 12.51
N VAL A 203 -8.08 9.54 13.73
CA VAL A 203 -8.84 9.38 14.99
C VAL A 203 -8.95 10.70 15.74
N HIS A 204 -7.91 11.52 15.66
CA HIS A 204 -7.87 12.83 16.29
C HIS A 204 -7.10 13.81 15.39
N ALA A 205 -7.59 15.04 15.28
CA ALA A 205 -6.95 16.09 14.50
C ALA A 205 -7.12 17.46 15.13
N GLU A 206 -6.00 18.07 15.47
CA GLU A 206 -5.86 19.45 15.94
C GLU A 206 -4.71 20.13 15.17
N LYS A 207 -4.53 21.43 15.40
CA LYS A 207 -3.53 22.23 14.65
C LYS A 207 -2.09 21.78 14.86
N GLN A 208 -1.78 21.17 16.01
CA GLN A 208 -0.42 20.78 16.39
C GLN A 208 -0.28 19.28 16.65
N CYS A 209 -1.37 18.51 16.56
CA CYS A 209 -1.38 17.09 16.88
C CYS A 209 -2.39 16.35 16.01
N GLU A 210 -1.97 15.23 15.44
CA GLU A 210 -2.86 14.27 14.80
C GLU A 210 -2.59 12.87 15.31
N ILE A 211 -3.65 12.06 15.43
CA ILE A 211 -3.54 10.64 15.76
C ILE A 211 -4.22 9.86 14.64
N TRP A 212 -3.48 8.95 14.03
CA TRP A 212 -3.95 8.06 12.98
C TRP A 212 -3.94 6.62 13.47
N ASN A 213 -4.95 5.85 13.08
CA ASN A 213 -4.90 4.40 13.18
C ASN A 213 -4.48 3.84 11.82
N LEU A 214 -3.46 2.98 11.82
CA LEU A 214 -3.05 2.21 10.66
C LEU A 214 -3.79 0.88 10.68
N ASN A 215 -4.29 0.45 9.53
CA ASN A 215 -5.02 -0.80 9.38
C ASN A 215 -4.42 -1.60 8.23
N TRP A 216 -4.44 -2.92 8.36
CA TRP A 216 -4.15 -3.79 7.23
C TRP A 216 -5.15 -3.52 6.10
N ASN A 217 -4.61 -3.27 4.92
CA ASN A 217 -5.36 -3.21 3.67
C ASN A 217 -5.35 -4.59 3.00
N THR A 218 -5.59 -5.65 3.78
CA THR A 218 -5.78 -6.97 3.20
C THR A 218 -7.15 -6.99 2.58
N LYS A 219 -7.20 -6.75 1.28
CA LYS A 219 -8.39 -6.77 0.44
C LYS A 219 -9.16 -8.12 0.44
N LEU A 220 -8.72 -9.05 1.29
CA LEU A 220 -9.12 -10.45 1.40
C LEU A 220 -9.74 -10.78 2.78
N THR A 221 -9.62 -9.91 3.79
CA THR A 221 -10.21 -10.18 5.11
C THR A 221 -11.70 -9.85 5.09
N LEU A 222 -12.51 -10.91 5.05
CA LEU A 222 -13.98 -10.84 4.97
C LEU A 222 -14.63 -10.40 6.30
N ASP A 223 -14.02 -10.69 7.43
CA ASP A 223 -14.71 -10.54 8.73
C ASP A 223 -14.44 -9.18 9.41
N ASN A 224 -13.34 -8.50 9.06
CA ASN A 224 -13.00 -7.18 9.60
C ASN A 224 -12.04 -6.41 8.66
N PRO A 225 -12.49 -5.33 8.00
CA PRO A 225 -11.62 -4.47 7.19
C PRO A 225 -10.73 -3.53 8.03
N PHE A 226 -10.91 -3.50 9.35
CA PHE A 226 -10.18 -2.66 10.29
C PHE A 226 -9.29 -3.49 11.23
N VAL A 227 -8.50 -4.41 10.67
CA VAL A 227 -7.46 -5.06 11.46
C VAL A 227 -6.37 -4.03 11.75
N GLU A 228 -6.49 -3.38 12.92
CA GLU A 228 -5.58 -2.32 13.36
C GLU A 228 -4.15 -2.86 13.46
N LEU A 229 -3.20 -2.19 12.82
CA LEU A 229 -1.78 -2.53 12.83
C LEU A 229 -1.03 -1.76 13.92
N ALA A 230 -1.27 -0.45 13.97
CA ALA A 230 -0.56 0.47 14.84
C ALA A 230 -1.32 1.79 14.98
N GLN A 231 -1.01 2.53 16.02
CA GLN A 231 -1.40 3.93 16.16
C GLN A 231 -0.19 4.83 15.90
N VAL A 232 -0.37 5.84 15.06
CA VAL A 232 0.62 6.88 14.81
C VAL A 232 0.18 8.16 15.50
N THR A 233 1.05 8.73 16.32
CA THR A 233 0.85 10.09 16.87
C THR A 233 1.84 11.04 16.21
N ILE A 234 1.32 12.09 15.59
CA ILE A 234 2.10 13.12 14.89
C ILE A 234 1.97 14.41 15.69
N VAL A 235 3.08 14.94 16.17
CA VAL A 235 3.12 16.20 16.92
C VAL A 235 3.98 17.20 16.16
N TYR A 236 3.38 18.33 15.81
CA TYR A 236 4.07 19.46 15.21
C TYR A 236 4.65 20.36 16.29
N LYS A 237 5.95 20.65 16.18
CA LYS A 237 6.67 21.57 17.05
C LYS A 237 7.21 22.75 16.26
N GLU A 238 6.67 23.93 16.56
CA GLU A 238 7.17 25.19 16.02
C GLU A 238 8.55 25.51 16.59
N ARG A 239 9.46 25.99 15.74
CA ARG A 239 10.84 26.37 16.08
C ARG A 239 10.89 27.32 17.28
N THR A 240 9.95 28.26 17.37
CA THR A 240 9.90 29.26 18.43
C THR A 240 9.61 28.63 19.78
N ASN A 241 8.81 27.56 19.79
CA ASN A 241 8.51 26.82 21.01
C ASN A 241 9.71 25.93 21.41
N ILE A 242 10.38 25.30 20.45
CA ILE A 242 11.60 24.51 20.69
C ILE A 242 12.71 25.40 21.27
N GLN A 243 12.99 26.54 20.62
CA GLN A 243 14.00 27.51 21.06
C GLN A 243 13.72 28.01 22.48
N LYS A 244 12.45 28.34 22.78
CA LYS A 244 12.03 28.76 24.11
C LYS A 244 12.26 27.65 25.14
N ASN A 245 11.84 26.42 24.86
CA ASN A 245 12.02 25.28 25.77
C ASN A 245 13.51 24.99 26.04
N LEU A 246 14.38 25.13 25.04
CA LEU A 246 15.83 25.01 25.23
C LEU A 246 16.38 26.09 26.17
N GLN A 247 16.00 27.34 25.95
CA GLN A 247 16.41 28.46 26.81
C GLN A 247 15.90 28.30 28.25
N GLU A 248 14.70 27.74 28.42
CA GLU A 248 14.09 27.44 29.72
C GLU A 248 14.65 26.15 30.37
N GLY A 249 15.53 25.42 29.67
CA GLY A 249 16.22 24.25 30.23
C GLY A 249 15.40 22.96 30.27
N PHE A 250 14.39 22.82 29.40
CA PHE A 250 13.62 21.59 29.32
C PHE A 250 14.50 20.42 28.87
N LEU A 251 14.54 19.37 29.70
CA LEU A 251 15.47 18.24 29.53
C LEU A 251 15.29 17.53 28.19
N TYR A 252 14.04 17.38 27.72
CA TYR A 252 13.73 16.66 26.49
C TYR A 252 14.35 17.36 25.28
N GLU A 253 14.09 18.66 25.10
CA GLU A 253 14.68 19.45 24.04
C GLU A 253 16.20 19.56 24.18
N GLN A 254 16.73 19.64 25.41
CA GLN A 254 18.18 19.65 25.65
C GLN A 254 18.87 18.36 25.18
N ILE A 255 18.25 17.19 25.37
CA ILE A 255 18.78 15.91 24.88
C ILE A 255 18.82 15.87 23.35
N LEU A 256 17.78 16.39 22.70
CA LEU A 256 17.66 16.33 21.24
C LEU A 256 18.47 17.41 20.52
N PHE A 257 18.54 18.63 21.07
CA PHE A 257 19.05 19.82 20.37
C PHE A 257 20.11 20.60 21.15
N GLY A 258 20.52 20.15 22.34
CA GLY A 258 21.46 20.91 23.18
C GLY A 258 22.83 21.19 22.54
N ASN A 259 23.20 20.45 21.49
CA ASN A 259 24.43 20.66 20.73
C ASN A 259 24.25 21.51 19.46
N MET A 260 23.03 21.96 19.16
CA MET A 260 22.69 22.72 17.95
C MET A 260 22.55 24.22 18.29
N PRO A 261 23.12 25.13 17.48
CA PRO A 261 22.86 26.57 17.62
C PRO A 261 21.35 26.87 17.51
N LEU A 262 20.86 27.81 18.33
CA LEU A 262 19.43 28.14 18.35
C LEU A 262 18.91 28.59 16.97
N GLU A 263 19.76 29.28 16.20
CA GLU A 263 19.44 29.79 14.86
C GLU A 263 19.27 28.68 13.82
N GLU A 264 19.84 27.51 14.05
CA GLU A 264 19.74 26.35 13.15
C GLU A 264 18.46 25.54 13.38
N ILE A 265 17.77 25.75 14.52
CA ILE A 265 16.53 25.05 14.88
C ILE A 265 15.40 25.45 13.93
N GLN A 266 14.79 24.44 13.31
CA GLN A 266 13.64 24.57 12.42
C GLN A 266 12.37 23.99 13.07
N ASP A 267 11.24 24.17 12.39
CA ASP A 267 9.99 23.47 12.70
C ASP A 267 10.17 21.96 12.50
N GLN A 268 9.49 21.15 13.31
CA GLN A 268 9.68 19.71 13.35
C GLN A 268 8.40 18.91 13.51
N PHE A 269 8.47 17.65 13.09
CA PHE A 269 7.50 16.63 13.45
C PHE A 269 8.10 15.56 14.34
N GLU A 270 7.44 15.26 15.45
CA GLU A 270 7.64 14.02 16.17
C GLU A 270 6.58 13.02 15.73
N VAL A 271 7.02 11.87 15.23
CA VAL A 271 6.16 10.80 14.74
C VAL A 271 6.39 9.58 15.61
N ARG A 272 5.39 9.20 16.40
CA ARG A 272 5.45 8.05 17.32
C ARG A 272 4.61 6.93 16.77
N VAL A 273 5.18 5.74 16.60
CA VAL A 273 4.47 4.57 16.09
C VAL A 273 4.34 3.51 17.18
N LYS A 274 3.11 3.26 17.61
CA LYS A 274 2.79 2.23 18.60
C LYS A 274 2.10 1.05 17.92
N TYR A 275 2.83 -0.04 17.70
CA TYR A 275 2.28 -1.27 17.17
C TYR A 275 1.29 -1.91 18.15
N SER A 276 0.19 -2.43 17.61
CA SER A 276 -0.80 -3.18 18.37
C SER A 276 -0.35 -4.65 18.50
N LEU A 277 -0.56 -5.27 19.66
CA LEU A 277 -0.36 -6.71 19.85
C LEU A 277 -1.52 -7.45 19.17
N LEU A 278 -1.27 -8.22 18.11
CA LEU A 278 -2.34 -8.68 17.21
C LEU A 278 -2.47 -10.20 17.18
N ASP A 279 -3.57 -10.70 17.76
CA ASP A 279 -4.00 -12.09 17.61
C ASP A 279 -4.71 -12.35 16.25
N ASN A 280 -5.10 -11.30 15.52
CA ASN A 280 -5.93 -11.38 14.30
C ASN A 280 -5.27 -10.78 13.04
N SER A 281 -3.94 -10.58 13.03
CA SER A 281 -3.25 -10.10 11.84
C SER A 281 -3.34 -11.10 10.68
N PRO A 282 -3.55 -10.65 9.44
CA PRO A 282 -3.57 -11.52 8.27
C PRO A 282 -2.20 -12.18 8.02
N ARG A 283 -1.12 -11.49 8.41
CA ARG A 283 0.25 -12.01 8.41
C ARG A 283 1.15 -11.19 9.33
N ASN A 284 2.34 -11.70 9.58
CA ASN A 284 3.38 -10.94 10.28
C ASN A 284 3.87 -9.79 9.40
N LEU A 285 4.22 -8.68 10.07
CA LEU A 285 5.00 -7.60 9.47
C LEU A 285 6.44 -8.09 9.26
N GLU A 286 6.89 -8.10 8.00
CA GLU A 286 8.28 -8.38 7.67
C GLU A 286 9.15 -7.12 7.82
N ASP A 287 10.46 -7.30 7.92
CA ASP A 287 11.41 -6.18 8.13
C ASP A 287 11.33 -5.15 7.00
N PHE A 288 11.28 -5.60 5.74
CA PHE A 288 11.08 -4.71 4.60
C PHE A 288 9.80 -3.88 4.76
N GLU A 289 8.71 -4.50 5.21
CA GLU A 289 7.42 -3.86 5.31
C GLU A 289 7.36 -2.80 6.41
N ILE A 290 8.04 -3.04 7.53
CA ILE A 290 8.22 -2.05 8.59
C ILE A 290 8.96 -0.85 8.02
N GLN A 291 10.08 -1.06 7.32
CA GLN A 291 10.87 0.03 6.74
C GLN A 291 10.09 0.79 5.67
N ALA A 292 9.37 0.08 4.80
CA ALA A 292 8.53 0.69 3.77
C ALA A 292 7.39 1.51 4.38
N LEU A 293 6.71 0.98 5.41
CA LEU A 293 5.66 1.69 6.14
C LEU A 293 6.17 3.01 6.73
N LEU A 294 7.28 2.96 7.47
CA LEU A 294 7.85 4.13 8.13
C LEU A 294 8.31 5.16 7.10
N THR A 295 8.95 4.71 6.01
CA THR A 295 9.41 5.59 4.94
C THR A 295 8.24 6.28 4.23
N GLU A 296 7.21 5.54 3.84
CA GLU A 296 6.06 6.11 3.14
C GLU A 296 5.21 7.00 4.06
N LEU A 297 5.14 6.69 5.36
CA LEU A 297 4.52 7.57 6.36
C LEU A 297 5.21 8.94 6.37
N LEU A 298 6.54 8.97 6.49
CA LEU A 298 7.32 10.20 6.53
C LEU A 298 7.25 10.97 5.20
N LYS A 299 7.36 10.27 4.06
CA LYS A 299 7.17 10.90 2.73
C LYS A 299 5.80 11.53 2.60
N LYS A 300 4.75 10.88 3.13
CA LYS A 300 3.39 11.41 3.09
C LYS A 300 3.25 12.68 3.92
N LEU A 301 3.87 12.71 5.10
CA LEU A 301 3.94 13.93 5.90
C LEU A 301 4.72 15.03 5.18
N GLN A 302 5.83 14.69 4.51
CA GLN A 302 6.64 15.66 3.78
C GLN A 302 5.90 16.24 2.58
N ALA A 303 5.15 15.42 1.84
CA ALA A 303 4.41 15.88 0.66
C ALA A 303 3.31 16.89 1.02
N GLU A 304 2.72 16.76 2.21
CA GLU A 304 1.58 17.57 2.65
C GLU A 304 2.00 18.72 3.57
N THR A 305 3.28 18.83 3.94
CA THR A 305 3.79 19.84 4.88
C THR A 305 5.05 20.52 4.34
N GLN A 306 5.45 21.65 4.93
CA GLN A 306 6.70 22.33 4.56
C GLN A 306 7.89 21.89 5.40
N VAL A 307 7.72 20.89 6.27
CA VAL A 307 8.79 20.41 7.16
C VAL A 307 9.71 19.46 6.38
N PRO A 308 11.02 19.71 6.32
CA PRO A 308 11.99 18.82 5.68
C PRO A 308 12.03 17.43 6.32
N PHE A 309 12.39 16.40 5.55
CA PHE A 309 12.43 15.02 6.02
C PHE A 309 13.41 14.82 7.19
N GLU A 310 14.55 15.51 7.15
CA GLU A 310 15.57 15.52 8.21
C GLU A 310 15.08 16.11 9.54
N ASN A 311 13.97 16.86 9.51
CA ASN A 311 13.33 17.46 10.68
C ASN A 311 12.13 16.64 11.19
N MET A 312 11.99 15.40 10.71
CA MET A 312 11.01 14.44 11.21
C MET A 312 11.70 13.39 12.08
N VAL A 313 11.35 13.37 13.35
CA VAL A 313 11.90 12.45 14.34
C VAL A 313 10.95 11.28 14.51
N LEU A 314 11.38 10.09 14.11
CA LEU A 314 10.65 8.85 14.35
C LEU A 314 11.00 8.27 15.73
N LEU A 315 9.97 7.99 16.53
CA LEU A 315 10.08 7.55 17.93
C LEU A 315 9.33 6.26 18.23
#